data_AF-A0A952D2P6-F1
#
_entry.id   AF-A0A952D2P6-F1
#
_cell.length_a   1.000
_cell.length_b   1.000
_cell.length_c   1.000
_cell.angle_alpha   90.00
_cell.angle_beta   90.00
_cell.angle_gamma   90.00
#
_symmetry.space_group_name_H-M   'P 1'
#
loop_
_entity.id
_entity.type
_entity.pdbx_description
1 polymer ?
#
loop_
_entity_poly.entity_id
_entity_poly.type
_entity_poly.pdbx_seq_one_letter_code
_entity_poly.pdbx_strand_id
1 'polypeptide(L)'
;MSDAKLRELERRWRETGAVDDEAAYLLERVRVGDLTPERVELAAYCGNAGARATLAPAAPAVFCVLPSSTTDEWDYEARESFRSFLTRVAGFGGEAFLHAALAAGWFVLPVFERVRRDPRPREALEVAEACLLEPSAQNLAKATAASEGAAAAQGGSADIGDVLTGPPPPRESGAADLASYVCQLAATLEVRSRSELGVGAVSDMIEMLGAVGVNWSMLAGSLAQRVASWALGPNAG
;
A
#
# COMPACT_ATOMS: atom_id res chain seq x y z
N MET A 1 -11.84 -6.38 33.04
CA MET A 1 -13.22 -6.08 32.58
C MET A 1 -13.26 -5.47 31.18
N SER A 2 -12.17 -4.86 30.69
CA SER A 2 -12.02 -4.38 29.30
C SER A 2 -12.36 -5.45 28.25
N ASP A 3 -11.82 -6.66 28.43
CA ASP A 3 -11.86 -7.69 27.39
C ASP A 3 -13.27 -8.22 27.11
N ALA A 4 -14.11 -8.30 28.15
CA ALA A 4 -15.49 -8.77 27.99
C ALA A 4 -16.33 -7.76 27.19
N LYS A 5 -16.15 -6.45 27.46
CA LYS A 5 -16.81 -5.38 26.71
C LYS A 5 -16.32 -5.35 25.26
N LEU A 6 -15.01 -5.49 25.05
CA LEU A 6 -14.42 -5.47 23.71
C LEU A 6 -14.94 -6.63 22.85
N ARG A 7 -14.98 -7.86 23.39
CA ARG A 7 -15.53 -9.04 22.70
C ARG A 7 -17.01 -8.90 22.37
N GLU A 8 -17.80 -8.28 23.26
CA GLU A 8 -19.22 -8.05 23.01
C GLU A 8 -19.45 -7.01 21.90
N LEU A 9 -18.66 -5.93 21.86
CA LEU A 9 -18.72 -4.95 20.77
C LEU A 9 -18.29 -5.57 19.44
N GLU A 10 -17.20 -6.35 19.43
CA GLU A 10 -16.74 -7.07 18.24
C GLU A 10 -17.80 -8.04 17.71
N ARG A 11 -18.41 -8.84 18.62
CA ARG A 11 -19.49 -9.77 18.27
C ARG A 11 -20.67 -9.02 17.65
N ARG A 12 -21.12 -7.93 18.29
CA ARG A 12 -22.24 -7.13 17.79
C ARG A 12 -21.96 -6.57 16.41
N TRP A 13 -20.80 -5.94 16.22
CA TRP A 13 -20.40 -5.41 14.92
C TRP A 13 -20.36 -6.49 13.84
N ARG A 14 -19.80 -7.68 14.14
CA ARG A 14 -19.80 -8.80 13.18
C ARG A 14 -21.21 -9.33 12.85
N GLU A 15 -22.14 -9.26 13.80
CA GLU A 15 -23.52 -9.69 13.59
C GLU A 15 -24.33 -8.66 12.78
N THR A 16 -24.12 -7.37 13.00
CA THR A 16 -24.92 -6.30 12.39
C THR A 16 -24.30 -5.73 11.11
N GLY A 17 -22.97 -5.70 11.03
CA GLY A 17 -22.22 -4.94 10.02
C GLY A 17 -22.46 -3.43 10.09
N ALA A 18 -23.08 -2.91 11.17
CA ALA A 18 -23.45 -1.52 11.26
C ALA A 18 -22.24 -0.63 11.55
N VAL A 19 -22.17 0.52 10.87
CA VAL A 19 -21.08 1.51 11.02
C VAL A 19 -20.96 2.01 12.46
N ASP A 20 -22.07 2.21 13.15
CA ASP A 20 -22.07 2.67 14.55
C ASP A 20 -21.51 1.60 15.50
N ASP A 21 -21.77 0.32 15.23
CA ASP A 21 -21.21 -0.79 16.01
C ASP A 21 -19.71 -0.94 15.75
N GLU A 22 -19.27 -0.79 14.50
CA GLU A 22 -17.83 -0.73 14.15
C GLU A 22 -17.15 0.43 14.89
N ALA A 23 -17.76 1.62 14.84
CA ALA A 23 -17.20 2.82 15.46
C ALA A 23 -17.07 2.67 16.99
N ALA A 24 -18.07 2.06 17.64
CA ALA A 24 -18.04 1.77 19.08
C ALA A 24 -16.94 0.75 19.43
N TYR A 25 -16.75 -0.28 18.59
CA TYR A 25 -15.67 -1.25 18.74
C TYR A 25 -14.29 -0.60 18.60
N LEU A 26 -14.07 0.18 17.53
CA LEU A 26 -12.80 0.88 17.28
C LEU A 26 -12.47 1.87 18.41
N LEU A 27 -13.48 2.61 18.91
CA LEU A 27 -13.30 3.53 20.03
C LEU A 27 -12.86 2.80 21.30
N GLU A 28 -13.44 1.63 21.58
CA GLU A 28 -13.05 0.82 22.73
C GLU A 28 -11.61 0.28 22.58
N ARG A 29 -11.18 -0.11 21.36
CA ARG A 29 -9.79 -0.50 21.09
C ARG A 29 -8.80 0.63 21.35
N VAL A 30 -9.14 1.85 20.94
CA VAL A 30 -8.34 3.04 21.25
C VAL A 30 -8.28 3.26 22.76
N ARG A 31 -9.42 3.14 23.45
CA ARG A 31 -9.50 3.33 24.91
C ARG A 31 -8.62 2.36 25.70
N VAL A 32 -8.49 1.11 25.25
CA VAL A 32 -7.67 0.09 25.92
C VAL A 32 -6.21 0.08 25.46
N GLY A 33 -5.88 0.85 24.41
CA GLY A 33 -4.51 0.95 23.86
C GLY A 33 -4.16 -0.10 22.80
N ASP A 34 -5.12 -0.93 22.37
CA ASP A 34 -4.94 -1.97 21.35
C ASP A 34 -4.91 -1.40 19.91
N LEU A 35 -5.31 -0.14 19.75
CA LEU A 35 -5.29 0.59 18.49
C LEU A 35 -4.92 2.04 18.76
N THR A 36 -4.01 2.62 17.98
CA THR A 36 -3.62 4.02 18.18
C THR A 36 -4.58 4.97 17.44
N PRO A 37 -4.76 6.22 17.92
CA PRO A 37 -5.56 7.21 17.21
C PRO A 37 -5.09 7.46 15.77
N GLU A 38 -3.78 7.45 15.53
CA GLU A 38 -3.17 7.69 14.22
C GLU A 38 -3.55 6.59 13.21
N ARG A 39 -3.69 5.34 13.66
CA ARG A 39 -4.15 4.23 12.81
C ARG A 39 -5.63 4.36 12.46
N VAL A 40 -6.46 4.86 13.38
CA VAL A 40 -7.87 5.19 13.07
C VAL A 40 -7.95 6.36 12.09
N GLU A 41 -7.12 7.40 12.27
CA GLU A 41 -7.05 8.53 11.33
C GLU A 41 -6.64 8.08 9.92
N LEU A 42 -5.62 7.23 9.81
CA LEU A 42 -5.20 6.67 8.51
C LEU A 42 -6.34 5.86 7.86
N ALA A 43 -7.00 4.98 8.60
CA ALA A 43 -8.13 4.21 8.08
C ALA A 43 -9.30 5.11 7.64
N ALA A 44 -9.58 6.17 8.40
CA ALA A 44 -10.61 7.15 8.07
C ALA A 44 -10.23 7.97 6.82
N TYR A 45 -8.96 8.33 6.66
CA TYR A 45 -8.42 9.00 5.46
C TYR A 45 -8.58 8.10 4.22
N CYS A 46 -8.34 6.81 4.37
CA CYS A 46 -8.56 5.78 3.36
C CYS A 46 -10.05 5.43 3.12
N GLY A 47 -11.00 6.08 3.81
CA GLY A 47 -12.42 5.92 3.55
C GLY A 47 -13.14 4.80 4.32
N ASN A 48 -12.53 4.18 5.32
CA ASN A 48 -13.26 3.25 6.19
C ASN A 48 -14.36 4.00 6.97
N ALA A 49 -15.58 3.48 6.90
CA ALA A 49 -16.77 4.14 7.43
C ALA A 49 -16.80 4.17 8.97
N GLY A 50 -16.50 3.04 9.64
CA GLY A 50 -16.43 2.96 11.09
C GLY A 50 -15.38 3.90 11.69
N ALA A 51 -14.17 3.93 11.13
CA ALA A 51 -13.09 4.81 11.54
C ALA A 51 -13.46 6.30 11.39
N ARG A 52 -14.16 6.66 10.31
CA ARG A 52 -14.70 8.02 10.12
C ARG A 52 -15.75 8.36 11.18
N ALA A 53 -16.66 7.45 11.46
CA ALA A 53 -17.67 7.62 12.49
C ALA A 53 -17.05 7.74 13.90
N THR A 54 -15.97 7.00 14.19
CA THR A 54 -15.21 7.12 15.45
C THR A 54 -14.60 8.51 15.66
N LEU A 55 -14.17 9.19 14.59
CA LEU A 55 -13.48 10.48 14.69
C LEU A 55 -14.41 11.70 14.62
N ALA A 56 -15.68 11.56 14.23
CA ALA A 56 -16.58 12.69 13.98
C ALA A 56 -16.66 13.65 15.20
N PRO A 57 -16.53 14.99 15.01
CA PRO A 57 -16.42 15.77 13.77
C PRO A 57 -14.98 16.00 13.24
N ALA A 58 -13.96 15.41 13.86
CA ALA A 58 -12.54 15.61 13.52
C ALA A 58 -12.01 14.68 12.40
N ALA A 59 -12.88 13.94 11.72
CA ALA A 59 -12.47 13.01 10.67
C ALA A 59 -11.77 13.75 9.51
N PRO A 60 -10.64 13.23 8.99
CA PRO A 60 -9.97 13.83 7.85
C PRO A 60 -10.89 13.82 6.62
N ALA A 61 -10.66 14.76 5.70
CA ALA A 61 -11.26 14.69 4.37
C ALA A 61 -10.86 13.35 3.74
N VAL A 62 -11.83 12.55 3.25
CA VAL A 62 -11.44 11.33 2.56
C VAL A 62 -10.70 11.69 1.30
N PHE A 63 -9.73 10.84 1.00
CA PHE A 63 -9.24 10.77 -0.35
C PHE A 63 -10.38 10.36 -1.29
N CYS A 64 -10.90 11.31 -2.06
CA CYS A 64 -11.76 11.05 -3.19
C CYS A 64 -10.87 10.96 -4.42
N VAL A 65 -10.80 9.77 -5.03
CA VAL A 65 -10.29 9.69 -6.39
C VAL A 65 -11.34 10.31 -7.30
N LEU A 66 -10.95 11.34 -8.05
CA LEU A 66 -11.83 11.87 -9.07
C LEU A 66 -12.20 10.75 -10.05
N PRO A 67 -13.49 10.59 -10.40
CA PRO A 67 -13.90 9.59 -11.37
C PRO A 67 -13.18 9.85 -12.69
N SER A 68 -12.53 8.81 -13.22
CA SER A 68 -11.85 8.88 -14.52
C SER A 68 -12.87 9.23 -15.60
N SER A 69 -12.79 10.43 -16.17
CA SER A 69 -13.34 10.64 -17.51
C SER A 69 -12.45 9.87 -18.49
N THR A 70 -13.04 9.25 -19.50
CA THR A 70 -12.39 8.28 -20.40
C THR A 70 -11.42 8.91 -21.42
N THR A 71 -10.99 10.16 -21.22
CA THR A 71 -10.15 10.90 -22.15
C THR A 71 -8.70 10.94 -21.68
N ASP A 72 -7.76 10.64 -22.58
CA ASP A 72 -6.31 10.60 -22.33
C ASP A 72 -5.73 11.88 -21.68
N GLU A 73 -6.43 13.02 -21.75
CA GLU A 73 -6.01 14.29 -21.13
C GLU A 73 -6.05 14.30 -19.59
N TRP A 74 -6.75 13.36 -18.93
CA TRP A 74 -6.99 13.40 -17.48
C TRP A 74 -6.05 12.51 -16.66
N ASP A 75 -5.08 11.87 -17.30
CA ASP A 75 -4.11 11.00 -16.62
C ASP A 75 -3.24 11.81 -15.62
N TYR A 76 -3.01 13.09 -15.89
CA TYR A 76 -2.23 13.96 -15.00
C TYR A 76 -2.95 14.26 -13.66
N GLU A 77 -4.22 14.66 -13.68
CA GLU A 77 -4.97 14.98 -12.45
C GLU A 77 -5.16 13.76 -11.56
N ALA A 78 -5.43 12.60 -12.17
CA ALA A 78 -5.53 11.34 -11.45
C ALA A 78 -4.19 10.94 -10.82
N ARG A 79 -3.09 11.10 -11.57
CA ARG A 79 -1.73 10.85 -11.08
C ARG A 79 -1.32 11.80 -9.95
N GLU A 80 -1.66 13.08 -10.03
CA GLU A 80 -1.35 14.05 -8.97
C GLU A 80 -2.24 13.87 -7.73
N SER A 81 -3.51 13.50 -7.92
CA SER A 81 -4.39 13.09 -6.82
C SER A 81 -3.83 11.85 -6.12
N PHE A 82 -3.39 10.85 -6.89
CA PHE A 82 -2.76 9.65 -6.36
C PHE A 82 -1.43 9.95 -5.65
N ARG A 83 -0.62 10.87 -6.17
CA ARG A 83 0.57 11.39 -5.49
C ARG A 83 0.23 11.97 -4.14
N SER A 84 -0.74 12.89 -4.11
CA SER A 84 -1.21 13.52 -2.87
C SER A 84 -1.67 12.48 -1.84
N PHE A 85 -2.35 11.43 -2.29
CA PHE A 85 -2.71 10.28 -1.47
C PHE A 85 -1.50 9.57 -0.87
N LEU A 86 -0.55 9.14 -1.70
CA LEU A 86 0.65 8.44 -1.22
C LEU A 86 1.51 9.32 -0.30
N THR A 87 1.63 10.61 -0.60
CA THR A 87 2.32 11.57 0.28
C THR A 87 1.64 11.66 1.64
N ARG A 88 0.30 11.69 1.69
CA ARG A 88 -0.42 11.69 2.96
C ARG A 88 -0.27 10.37 3.70
N VAL A 89 -0.34 9.23 3.02
CA VAL A 89 -0.09 7.90 3.62
C VAL A 89 1.32 7.82 4.20
N ALA A 90 2.34 8.30 3.49
CA ALA A 90 3.71 8.37 3.99
C ALA A 90 3.86 9.27 5.23
N GLY A 91 3.01 10.30 5.34
CA GLY A 91 2.93 11.15 6.54
C GLY A 91 2.49 10.42 7.82
N PHE A 92 1.82 9.26 7.70
CA PHE A 92 1.51 8.37 8.84
C PHE A 92 2.67 7.44 9.22
N GLY A 93 3.81 7.54 8.52
CA GLY A 93 5.02 6.79 8.78
C GLY A 93 5.36 5.77 7.69
N GLY A 94 6.60 5.33 7.69
CA GLY A 94 7.14 4.43 6.68
C GLY A 94 6.35 3.13 6.52
N GLU A 95 5.91 2.54 7.62
CA GLU A 95 5.14 1.29 7.64
C GLU A 95 3.84 1.41 6.81
N ALA A 96 3.10 2.52 6.96
CA ALA A 96 1.89 2.77 6.18
C ALA A 96 2.20 2.87 4.68
N PHE A 97 3.29 3.56 4.32
CA PHE A 97 3.73 3.67 2.92
C PHE A 97 4.10 2.30 2.32
N LEU A 98 4.75 1.43 3.07
CA LEU A 98 5.09 0.09 2.60
C LEU A 98 3.88 -0.79 2.39
N HIS A 99 2.89 -0.72 3.25
CA HIS A 99 1.64 -1.43 3.02
C HIS A 99 0.92 -0.91 1.75
N ALA A 100 1.01 0.39 1.44
CA ALA A 100 0.54 0.93 0.18
C ALA A 100 1.37 0.43 -1.02
N ALA A 101 2.70 0.41 -0.92
CA ALA A 101 3.59 -0.05 -1.97
C ALA A 101 3.42 -1.56 -2.25
N LEU A 102 3.31 -2.38 -1.21
CA LEU A 102 3.01 -3.80 -1.29
C LEU A 102 1.63 -4.05 -1.92
N ALA A 103 0.61 -3.30 -1.52
CA ALA A 103 -0.71 -3.37 -2.14
C ALA A 103 -0.66 -3.05 -3.64
N ALA A 104 0.14 -2.06 -4.04
CA ALA A 104 0.33 -1.73 -5.46
C ALA A 104 1.07 -2.83 -6.22
N GLY A 105 2.11 -3.41 -5.64
CA GLY A 105 2.81 -4.57 -6.19
C GLY A 105 1.85 -5.72 -6.49
N TRP A 106 1.03 -6.09 -5.49
CA TRP A 106 -0.01 -7.11 -5.67
C TRP A 106 -1.06 -6.76 -6.72
N PHE A 107 -1.43 -5.48 -6.84
CA PHE A 107 -2.39 -5.02 -7.84
C PHE A 107 -1.86 -5.18 -9.27
N VAL A 108 -0.57 -4.88 -9.51
CA VAL A 108 0.02 -4.97 -10.86
C VAL A 108 0.54 -6.36 -11.22
N LEU A 109 0.81 -7.22 -10.23
CA LEU A 109 1.37 -8.57 -10.45
C LEU A 109 0.57 -9.40 -11.48
N PRO A 110 -0.78 -9.44 -11.48
CA PRO A 110 -1.52 -10.21 -12.50
C PRO A 110 -1.35 -9.67 -13.93
N VAL A 111 -0.98 -8.40 -14.11
CA VAL A 111 -0.63 -7.85 -15.44
C VAL A 111 0.70 -8.46 -15.88
N PHE A 112 1.68 -8.48 -15.00
CA PHE A 112 2.99 -9.08 -15.25
C PHE A 112 2.88 -10.57 -15.55
N GLU A 113 2.22 -11.36 -14.71
CA GLU A 113 2.15 -12.82 -14.84
C GLU A 113 1.48 -13.30 -16.14
N ARG A 114 0.54 -12.49 -16.66
CA ARG A 114 -0.09 -12.76 -17.96
C ARG A 114 0.89 -12.65 -19.13
N VAL A 115 1.87 -11.76 -18.99
CA VAL A 115 2.85 -11.44 -20.02
C VAL A 115 4.12 -12.27 -19.85
N ARG A 116 4.67 -12.27 -18.63
CA ARG A 116 5.89 -12.94 -18.20
C ARG A 116 5.50 -13.97 -17.16
N ARG A 117 5.59 -15.26 -17.51
CA ARG A 117 5.34 -16.39 -16.59
C ARG A 117 6.51 -16.61 -15.61
N ASP A 118 7.04 -15.54 -15.06
CA ASP A 118 8.19 -15.55 -14.14
C ASP A 118 7.68 -15.45 -12.70
N PRO A 119 7.99 -16.42 -11.81
CA PRO A 119 7.50 -16.42 -10.44
C PRO A 119 8.20 -15.41 -9.53
N ARG A 120 9.37 -14.89 -9.91
CA ARG A 120 10.24 -14.12 -9.02
C ARG A 120 9.58 -12.84 -8.46
N PRO A 121 8.81 -12.04 -9.22
CA PRO A 121 8.12 -10.88 -8.64
C PRO A 121 7.06 -11.24 -7.59
N ARG A 122 6.37 -12.39 -7.75
CA ARG A 122 5.44 -12.89 -6.73
C ARG A 122 6.19 -13.27 -5.46
N GLU A 123 7.22 -14.09 -5.60
CA GLU A 123 8.06 -14.54 -4.47
C GLU A 123 8.64 -13.33 -3.71
N ALA A 124 9.07 -12.30 -4.43
CA ALA A 124 9.50 -11.03 -3.86
C ALA A 124 8.41 -10.37 -2.99
N LEU A 125 7.20 -10.18 -3.52
CA LEU A 125 6.09 -9.59 -2.76
C LEU A 125 5.70 -10.43 -1.53
N GLU A 126 5.70 -11.76 -1.65
CA GLU A 126 5.43 -12.67 -0.52
C GLU A 126 6.49 -12.54 0.58
N VAL A 127 7.77 -12.46 0.20
CA VAL A 127 8.87 -12.27 1.14
C VAL A 127 8.82 -10.88 1.78
N ALA A 128 8.48 -9.83 1.02
CA ALA A 128 8.29 -8.49 1.57
C ALA A 128 7.16 -8.46 2.60
N GLU A 129 6.03 -9.12 2.32
CA GLU A 129 4.91 -9.25 3.24
C GLU A 129 5.31 -10.00 4.52
N ALA A 130 6.00 -11.13 4.39
CA ALA A 130 6.53 -11.87 5.54
C ALA A 130 7.51 -11.03 6.38
N CYS A 131 8.34 -10.21 5.73
CA CYS A 131 9.28 -9.32 6.40
C CYS A 131 8.59 -8.19 7.17
N LEU A 132 7.47 -7.66 6.66
CA LEU A 132 6.67 -6.65 7.36
C LEU A 132 5.96 -7.25 8.59
N LEU A 133 5.54 -8.51 8.52
CA LEU A 133 4.93 -9.22 9.65
C LEU A 133 5.96 -9.58 10.74
N GLU A 134 7.15 -10.01 10.33
CA GLU A 134 8.23 -10.41 11.23
C GLU A 134 9.59 -9.89 10.71
N PRO A 135 10.03 -8.69 11.13
CA PRO A 135 11.29 -8.10 10.72
C PRO A 135 12.45 -8.79 11.45
N SER A 136 12.87 -9.93 10.95
CA SER A 136 14.04 -10.68 11.44
C SER A 136 15.21 -10.55 10.46
N ALA A 137 16.44 -10.68 10.95
CA ALA A 137 17.64 -10.69 10.09
C ALA A 137 17.54 -11.73 8.95
N GLN A 138 16.87 -12.86 9.21
CA GLN A 138 16.61 -13.88 8.21
C GLN A 138 15.63 -13.40 7.13
N ASN A 139 14.52 -12.76 7.52
CA ASN A 139 13.53 -12.26 6.56
C ASN A 139 14.07 -11.07 5.77
N LEU A 140 14.89 -10.21 6.38
CA LEU A 140 15.59 -9.13 5.70
C LEU A 140 16.56 -9.66 4.64
N ALA A 141 17.37 -10.67 4.97
CA ALA A 141 18.27 -11.30 3.99
C ALA A 141 17.51 -11.96 2.82
N LYS A 142 16.37 -12.61 3.10
CA LYS A 142 15.49 -13.14 2.06
C LYS A 142 14.91 -12.03 1.19
N ALA A 143 14.47 -10.92 1.78
CA ALA A 143 13.91 -9.79 1.04
C ALA A 143 14.94 -9.17 0.09
N THR A 144 16.19 -9.01 0.54
CA THR A 144 17.29 -8.54 -0.32
C THR A 144 17.52 -9.49 -1.49
N ALA A 145 17.64 -10.80 -1.24
CA ALA A 145 17.86 -11.78 -2.31
C ALA A 145 16.67 -11.85 -3.30
N ALA A 146 15.44 -11.76 -2.80
CA ALA A 146 14.24 -11.76 -3.63
C ALA A 146 14.12 -10.47 -4.47
N SER A 147 14.56 -9.33 -3.94
CA SER A 147 14.64 -8.07 -4.68
C SER A 147 15.58 -8.19 -5.90
N GLU A 148 16.77 -8.77 -5.70
CA GLU A 148 17.74 -9.02 -6.78
C GLU A 148 17.16 -9.99 -7.82
N GLY A 149 16.48 -11.06 -7.35
CA GLY A 149 15.79 -12.02 -8.21
C GLY A 149 14.72 -11.37 -9.08
N ALA A 150 13.88 -10.50 -8.50
CA ALA A 150 12.85 -9.75 -9.21
C ALA A 150 13.44 -8.74 -10.20
N ALA A 151 14.53 -8.05 -9.85
CA ALA A 151 15.24 -7.16 -10.78
C ALA A 151 15.77 -7.94 -11.99
N ALA A 152 16.35 -9.13 -11.77
CA ALA A 152 16.81 -9.99 -12.86
C ALA A 152 15.66 -10.57 -13.73
N ALA A 153 14.39 -10.43 -13.33
CA ALA A 153 13.23 -10.86 -14.11
C ALA A 153 12.82 -9.88 -15.22
N GLN A 154 13.38 -8.66 -15.21
CA GLN A 154 13.10 -7.62 -16.18
C GLN A 154 13.57 -8.00 -17.60
N GLY A 155 14.43 -9.03 -17.73
CA GLY A 155 15.22 -9.28 -18.94
C GLY A 155 16.39 -8.31 -18.96
N GLY A 156 17.61 -8.82 -19.20
CA GLY A 156 18.85 -8.08 -18.99
C GLY A 156 18.78 -6.61 -19.40
N SER A 157 19.18 -5.73 -18.47
CA SER A 157 19.30 -4.28 -18.64
C SER A 157 19.62 -3.95 -20.09
N ALA A 158 18.68 -3.32 -20.79
CA ALA A 158 19.07 -2.55 -21.96
C ALA A 158 20.19 -1.60 -21.50
N ASP A 159 21.27 -1.52 -22.26
CA ASP A 159 22.39 -0.65 -21.94
C ASP A 159 21.87 0.78 -21.78
N ILE A 160 22.39 1.57 -20.83
CA ILE A 160 21.89 2.93 -20.55
C ILE A 160 21.88 3.80 -21.83
N GLY A 161 22.77 3.51 -22.78
CA GLY A 161 22.80 4.14 -24.10
C GLY A 161 21.57 3.85 -24.98
N ASP A 162 20.99 2.65 -24.89
CA ASP A 162 19.76 2.27 -25.61
C ASP A 162 18.51 2.88 -24.97
N VAL A 163 18.53 3.15 -23.65
CA VAL A 163 17.39 3.75 -22.93
C VAL A 163 17.17 5.21 -23.32
N LEU A 164 18.24 5.96 -23.62
CA LEU A 164 18.14 7.39 -23.96
C LEU A 164 17.73 7.64 -25.42
N THR A 165 17.81 6.63 -26.29
CA THR A 165 17.55 6.77 -27.74
C THR A 165 16.55 5.78 -28.30
N GLY A 166 16.20 4.73 -27.54
CA GLY A 166 15.25 3.70 -27.91
C GLY A 166 13.80 4.06 -27.61
N PRO A 167 12.83 3.31 -28.20
CA PRO A 167 11.44 3.41 -27.81
C PRO A 167 11.31 3.14 -26.29
N PRO A 168 10.30 3.74 -25.62
CA PRO A 168 10.10 3.53 -24.19
C PRO A 168 10.07 2.01 -23.89
N PRO A 169 10.68 1.58 -22.77
CA PRO A 169 10.70 0.17 -22.42
C PRO A 169 9.28 -0.39 -22.43
N PRO A 170 9.10 -1.66 -22.83
CA PRO A 170 7.78 -2.27 -22.88
C PRO A 170 7.12 -2.15 -21.49
N ARG A 171 5.82 -1.85 -21.46
CA ARG A 171 4.97 -1.68 -20.25
C ARG A 171 5.06 -2.82 -19.21
N GLU A 172 5.75 -3.88 -19.57
CA GLU A 172 5.89 -5.15 -18.88
C GLU A 172 6.96 -5.11 -17.75
N SER A 173 7.94 -4.20 -17.79
CA SER A 173 9.02 -4.16 -16.78
C SER A 173 8.57 -3.59 -15.43
N GLY A 174 7.63 -2.64 -15.43
CA GLY A 174 7.29 -1.83 -14.26
C GLY A 174 6.77 -2.62 -13.05
N ALA A 175 6.20 -3.80 -13.26
CA ALA A 175 5.77 -4.66 -12.15
C ALA A 175 6.92 -5.41 -11.47
N ALA A 176 7.94 -5.83 -12.23
CA ALA A 176 9.16 -6.41 -11.67
C ALA A 176 10.00 -5.33 -10.96
N ASP A 177 10.07 -4.12 -11.54
CA ASP A 177 10.63 -2.94 -10.87
C ASP A 177 9.94 -2.67 -9.53
N LEU A 178 8.61 -2.62 -9.51
CA LEU A 178 7.83 -2.36 -8.31
C LEU A 178 8.01 -3.47 -7.26
N ALA A 179 8.03 -4.74 -7.66
CA ALA A 179 8.27 -5.85 -6.73
C ALA A 179 9.67 -5.79 -6.11
N SER A 180 10.70 -5.56 -6.94
CA SER A 180 12.08 -5.38 -6.49
C SER A 180 12.20 -4.20 -5.53
N TYR A 181 11.56 -3.08 -5.86
CA TYR A 181 11.50 -1.86 -5.08
C TYR A 181 10.83 -2.08 -3.71
N VAL A 182 9.65 -2.73 -3.67
CA VAL A 182 8.94 -3.05 -2.42
C VAL A 182 9.81 -3.92 -1.50
N CYS A 183 10.52 -4.92 -2.03
CA CYS A 183 11.46 -5.72 -1.25
C CYS A 183 12.64 -4.91 -0.70
N GLN A 184 13.22 -4.01 -1.50
CA GLN A 184 14.29 -3.13 -1.05
C GLN A 184 13.83 -2.21 0.07
N LEU A 185 12.64 -1.64 -0.04
CA LEU A 185 12.06 -0.82 1.01
C LEU A 185 11.80 -1.66 2.28
N ALA A 186 11.27 -2.87 2.14
CA ALA A 186 11.06 -3.80 3.25
C ALA A 186 12.38 -4.15 3.97
N ALA A 187 13.45 -4.38 3.21
CA ALA A 187 14.77 -4.72 3.75
C ALA A 187 15.49 -3.55 4.44
N THR A 188 15.12 -2.30 4.16
CA THR A 188 15.83 -1.09 4.63
C THR A 188 15.14 -0.35 5.79
N LEU A 189 13.93 -0.75 6.16
CA LEU A 189 13.14 -0.16 7.26
C LEU A 189 13.80 -0.18 8.63
N GLU A 190 14.63 -1.19 8.91
CA GLU A 190 15.27 -1.28 10.23
C GLU A 190 16.42 -0.26 10.35
N VAL A 191 17.00 0.15 9.21
CA VAL A 191 18.16 1.03 9.14
C VAL A 191 17.77 2.50 9.01
N ARG A 192 16.69 2.80 8.27
CA ARG A 192 16.15 4.16 8.16
C ARG A 192 15.09 4.37 9.21
N SER A 193 15.19 5.48 9.95
CA SER A 193 14.11 5.88 10.85
C SER A 193 12.79 5.86 10.07
N ARG A 194 11.71 5.36 10.67
CA ARG A 194 10.38 5.26 10.02
C ARG A 194 9.87 6.61 9.48
N SER A 195 10.53 7.72 9.81
CA SER A 195 10.29 9.09 9.34
C SER A 195 11.00 9.50 8.03
N GLU A 196 11.92 8.70 7.49
CA GLU A 196 12.79 9.12 6.37
C GLU A 196 12.40 8.59 4.98
N LEU A 197 11.26 7.92 4.84
CA LEU A 197 10.72 7.63 3.51
C LEU A 197 10.23 8.94 2.89
N GLY A 198 11.17 9.63 2.22
CA GLY A 198 10.96 10.95 1.65
C GLY A 198 10.13 10.93 0.37
N VAL A 199 9.84 12.15 -0.13
CA VAL A 199 9.10 12.42 -1.37
C VAL A 199 9.64 11.67 -2.60
N GLY A 200 10.92 11.30 -2.59
CA GLY A 200 11.54 10.46 -3.62
C GLY A 200 10.85 9.10 -3.76
N ALA A 201 10.56 8.42 -2.65
CA ALA A 201 9.97 7.08 -2.68
C ALA A 201 8.57 7.06 -3.32
N VAL A 202 7.78 8.09 -3.02
CA VAL A 202 6.47 8.29 -3.65
C VAL A 202 6.62 8.52 -5.16
N SER A 203 7.60 9.32 -5.56
CA SER A 203 7.84 9.64 -6.98
C SER A 203 8.25 8.40 -7.77
N ASP A 204 9.20 7.61 -7.24
CA ASP A 204 9.66 6.36 -7.86
C ASP A 204 8.50 5.38 -8.07
N MET A 205 7.68 5.17 -7.03
CA MET A 205 6.52 4.29 -7.10
C MET A 205 5.51 4.73 -8.18
N ILE A 206 5.24 6.03 -8.29
CA ILE A 206 4.33 6.57 -9.30
C ILE A 206 4.89 6.39 -10.71
N GLU A 207 6.18 6.60 -10.91
CA GLU A 207 6.81 6.39 -12.22
C GLU A 207 6.74 4.92 -12.65
N MET A 208 7.04 3.99 -11.75
CA MET A 208 6.93 2.54 -12.01
C MET A 208 5.49 2.14 -12.36
N LEU A 209 4.50 2.65 -11.62
CA LEU A 209 3.09 2.37 -11.88
C LEU A 209 2.60 2.96 -13.21
N GLY A 210 3.06 4.17 -13.55
CA GLY A 210 2.75 4.82 -14.83
C GLY A 210 3.29 4.02 -16.01
N ALA A 211 4.47 3.42 -15.88
CA ALA A 211 5.05 2.55 -16.92
C ALA A 211 4.19 1.30 -17.20
N VAL A 212 3.48 0.78 -16.20
CA VAL A 212 2.57 -0.37 -16.35
C VAL A 212 1.26 0.01 -17.06
N GLY A 213 0.89 1.29 -17.07
CA GLY A 213 -0.38 1.75 -17.65
C GLY A 213 -1.58 1.37 -16.79
N VAL A 214 -1.46 1.50 -15.47
CA VAL A 214 -2.53 1.19 -14.52
C VAL A 214 -3.69 2.18 -14.61
N ASN A 215 -4.91 1.73 -14.29
CA ASN A 215 -6.01 2.63 -14.00
C ASN A 215 -5.83 3.20 -12.58
N TRP A 216 -5.42 4.47 -12.48
CA TRP A 216 -5.13 5.13 -11.19
C TRP A 216 -6.30 5.11 -10.22
N SER A 217 -7.54 5.22 -10.70
CA SER A 217 -8.73 5.20 -9.83
C SER A 217 -8.96 3.84 -9.19
N MET A 218 -8.86 2.77 -9.98
CA MET A 218 -8.96 1.40 -9.45
C MET A 218 -7.82 1.08 -8.49
N LEU A 219 -6.59 1.46 -8.85
CA LEU A 219 -5.42 1.27 -7.99
C LEU A 219 -5.62 1.98 -6.65
N ALA A 220 -5.96 3.28 -6.68
CA ALA A 220 -6.19 4.09 -5.50
C ALA A 220 -7.24 3.48 -4.56
N GLY A 221 -8.39 3.04 -5.07
CA GLY A 221 -9.42 2.39 -4.26
C GLY A 221 -8.92 1.09 -3.62
N SER A 222 -8.22 0.25 -4.40
CA SER A 222 -7.63 -0.99 -3.90
C SER A 222 -6.57 -0.75 -2.82
N LEU A 223 -5.73 0.27 -2.98
CA LEU A 223 -4.72 0.66 -2.00
C LEU A 223 -5.36 1.18 -0.73
N ALA A 224 -6.32 2.10 -0.85
CA ALA A 224 -7.02 2.66 0.29
C ALA A 224 -7.68 1.56 1.14
N GLN A 225 -8.36 0.60 0.50
CA GLN A 225 -8.95 -0.53 1.20
C GLN A 225 -7.91 -1.39 1.94
N ARG A 226 -6.80 -1.75 1.27
CA ARG A 226 -5.77 -2.60 1.88
C ARG A 226 -5.01 -1.90 3.01
N VAL A 227 -4.70 -0.61 2.85
CA VAL A 227 -4.06 0.21 3.89
C VAL A 227 -5.01 0.40 5.08
N ALA A 228 -6.30 0.65 4.86
CA ALA A 228 -7.29 0.76 5.94
C ALA A 228 -7.42 -0.55 6.73
N SER A 229 -7.51 -1.69 6.04
CA SER A 229 -7.60 -3.01 6.67
C SER A 229 -6.35 -3.30 7.52
N TRP A 230 -5.15 -3.02 7.00
CA TRP A 230 -3.93 -3.12 7.79
C TRP A 230 -3.94 -2.17 8.98
N ALA A 231 -4.31 -0.90 8.79
CA ALA A 231 -4.30 0.10 9.84
C ALA A 231 -5.21 -0.30 11.00
N LEU A 232 -6.36 -0.89 10.74
CA LEU A 232 -7.27 -1.37 11.78
C LEU A 232 -6.89 -2.78 12.30
N GLY A 233 -6.06 -3.53 11.59
CA GLY A 233 -5.61 -4.87 11.96
C GLY A 233 -6.51 -6.00 11.43
N PRO A 234 -6.10 -7.27 11.57
CA PRO A 234 -6.69 -8.41 10.87
C PRO A 234 -8.16 -8.71 11.22
N ASN A 235 -8.69 -8.11 12.28
CA ASN A 235 -10.08 -8.30 12.71
C ASN A 235 -11.06 -7.29 12.09
N ALA A 236 -10.58 -6.33 11.29
CA ALA A 236 -11.33 -5.14 10.89
C ALA A 236 -11.95 -5.18 9.47
N GLY A 237 -11.93 -6.32 8.79
CA GLY A 237 -12.41 -6.44 7.39
C GLY A 237 -13.12 -7.75 7.10
#